data_AF-A0A830B9N7-F1
#
_entry.id   AF-A0A830B9N7-F1
#
_cell.length_a   1.000
_cell.length_b   1.000
_cell.length_c   1.000
_cell.angle_alpha   90.00
_cell.angle_beta   90.00
_cell.angle_gamma   90.00
#
_symmetry.space_group_name_H-M   'P 1'
#
loop_
_entity.id
_entity.type
_entity.pdbx_description
1 polymer ?
#
loop_
_entity_poly.entity_id
_entity_poly.type
_entity_poly.pdbx_seq_one_letter_code
_entity_poly.pdbx_strand_id
1 'polypeptide(L)'
;QHLRRRLLRRLHPHHRHPRPRRRHSVDLRRRVGPPPRPHRRPRHRVAPVLQPSHQQPAATLQLCVDRRCLIFQLIHAPSIPKSLVDFLANPNHTFVGIGIDQDLEKLEEDYEFGFRTNTVDLRGLAADKYGQPELKRAGLKGLAGVVLQKDFEKPKRVTMSRWDNQWLTPAQVQYACVDAFVCFEIGRNLLASSLSASG
;
A
#
# COMPACT_ATOMS: atom_id res chain seq x y z
N GLN A 1 -15.14 20.14 -11.62
CA GLN A 1 -14.64 19.09 -12.53
C GLN A 1 -13.44 19.52 -13.41
N HIS A 2 -12.65 20.55 -13.04
CA HIS A 2 -11.57 21.07 -13.90
C HIS A 2 -10.14 20.96 -13.32
N LEU A 3 -9.95 20.33 -12.16
CA LEU A 3 -8.62 20.03 -11.59
C LEU A 3 -8.22 18.54 -11.64
N ARG A 4 -8.98 17.71 -12.36
CA ARG A 4 -8.79 16.25 -12.41
C ARG A 4 -7.93 15.75 -13.58
N ARG A 5 -7.42 16.66 -14.42
CA ARG A 5 -6.80 16.31 -15.73
C ARG A 5 -5.30 16.55 -15.87
N ARG A 6 -4.59 17.10 -14.87
CA ARG A 6 -3.17 17.47 -15.03
C ARG A 6 -2.13 16.44 -14.55
N LEU A 7 -2.52 15.27 -14.04
CA LEU A 7 -1.55 14.27 -13.54
C LEU A 7 -1.48 12.95 -14.34
N LEU A 8 -2.25 12.78 -15.43
CA LEU A 8 -2.38 11.48 -16.13
C LEU A 8 -1.86 11.42 -17.58
N ARG A 9 -1.02 12.36 -18.04
CA ARG A 9 -0.65 12.46 -19.47
C ARG A 9 0.83 12.25 -19.85
N ARG A 10 1.68 11.62 -19.03
CA ARG A 10 3.09 11.40 -19.43
C ARG A 10 3.69 10.05 -19.06
N LEU A 11 3.03 8.94 -19.41
CA LEU A 11 3.69 7.62 -19.34
C LEU A 11 3.13 6.67 -20.41
N HIS A 12 3.43 6.88 -21.70
CA HIS A 12 3.32 5.83 -22.73
C HIS A 12 4.38 6.07 -23.82
N PRO A 13 5.34 5.15 -24.03
CA PRO A 13 6.04 5.03 -25.30
C PRO A 13 5.44 3.90 -26.16
N HIS A 14 5.36 4.18 -27.45
CA HIS A 14 5.03 3.26 -28.53
C HIS A 14 6.17 2.25 -28.78
N HIS A 15 5.82 1.00 -29.12
CA HIS A 15 6.65 0.16 -29.99
C HIS A 15 5.79 -0.77 -30.86
N ARG A 16 6.11 -0.82 -32.16
CA ARG A 16 5.54 -1.71 -33.18
C ARG A 16 6.56 -2.81 -33.56
N HIS A 17 6.07 -4.05 -33.63
CA HIS A 17 6.31 -5.21 -34.55
C HIS A 17 7.75 -5.70 -34.89
N PRO A 18 7.99 -6.97 -35.29
CA PRO A 18 7.08 -7.92 -35.99
C PRO A 18 7.13 -9.42 -35.57
N ARG A 19 6.25 -10.24 -36.18
CA ARG A 19 6.21 -11.73 -36.23
C ARG A 19 6.67 -12.21 -37.65
N PRO A 20 6.63 -13.52 -38.01
CA PRO A 20 7.20 -14.75 -37.43
C PRO A 20 7.94 -15.63 -38.50
N ARG A 21 8.73 -16.67 -38.14
CA ARG A 21 9.01 -17.82 -39.04
C ARG A 21 9.20 -19.16 -38.31
N ARG A 22 9.17 -20.24 -39.11
CA ARG A 22 8.55 -21.56 -38.94
C ARG A 22 9.36 -22.63 -38.17
N ARG A 23 8.56 -23.54 -37.57
CA ARG A 23 8.70 -24.99 -37.27
C ARG A 23 9.97 -25.72 -37.71
N HIS A 24 10.55 -26.46 -36.76
CA HIS A 24 11.00 -27.84 -36.95
C HIS A 24 10.50 -28.73 -35.82
N SER A 25 10.22 -29.98 -36.17
CA SER A 25 9.56 -31.02 -35.39
C SER A 25 10.56 -32.13 -35.17
N VAL A 26 10.88 -32.51 -33.92
CA VAL A 26 11.36 -33.87 -33.60
C VAL A 26 11.05 -34.22 -32.14
N ASP A 27 10.58 -35.46 -32.02
CA ASP A 27 10.65 -36.44 -30.93
C ASP A 27 9.77 -36.35 -29.67
N LEU A 28 9.05 -37.45 -29.47
CA LEU A 28 8.10 -37.73 -28.41
C LEU A 28 8.61 -38.93 -27.60
N ARG A 29 9.46 -38.71 -26.59
CA ARG A 29 9.68 -39.70 -25.51
C ARG A 29 9.85 -39.03 -24.14
N ARG A 30 8.84 -39.28 -23.29
CA ARG A 30 8.78 -39.31 -21.81
C ARG A 30 9.89 -38.60 -21.02
N ARG A 31 9.49 -37.56 -20.26
CA ARG A 31 9.83 -37.40 -18.82
C ARG A 31 8.65 -36.74 -18.11
N VAL A 32 8.05 -37.43 -17.14
CA VAL A 32 7.10 -36.80 -16.20
C VAL A 32 7.95 -35.90 -15.30
N GLY A 33 7.92 -34.60 -15.56
CA GLY A 33 8.54 -33.61 -14.69
C GLY A 33 7.76 -33.45 -13.38
N PRO A 34 8.40 -32.91 -12.32
CA PRO A 34 7.72 -32.60 -11.07
C PRO A 34 6.53 -31.65 -11.31
N PRO A 35 5.50 -31.67 -10.45
CA PRO A 35 4.31 -30.85 -10.63
C PRO A 35 4.68 -29.37 -10.77
N PRO A 36 3.96 -28.60 -11.62
CA PRO A 36 4.22 -27.19 -11.77
C PRO A 36 4.06 -26.50 -10.43
N ARG A 37 5.05 -25.67 -10.05
CA ARG A 37 4.95 -24.82 -8.87
C ARG A 37 3.67 -23.97 -9.00
N PRO A 38 2.88 -23.81 -7.92
CA PRO A 38 1.66 -23.02 -8.00
C PRO A 38 2.01 -21.62 -8.51
N HIS A 39 1.31 -21.19 -9.55
CA HIS A 39 1.41 -19.83 -10.06
C HIS A 39 1.25 -18.86 -8.89
N ARG A 40 2.30 -18.11 -8.56
CA ARG A 40 2.24 -17.03 -7.56
C ARG A 40 1.23 -16.03 -8.08
N ARG A 41 0.03 -16.04 -7.49
CA ARG A 41 -0.97 -14.99 -7.72
C ARG A 41 -0.33 -13.64 -7.35
N PRO A 42 -0.67 -12.54 -8.07
CA PRO A 42 -0.19 -11.22 -7.68
C PRO A 42 -0.59 -10.94 -6.24
N ARG A 43 0.40 -10.73 -5.36
CA ARG A 43 0.15 -10.30 -3.98
C ARG A 43 -0.52 -8.93 -4.04
N HIS A 44 -1.73 -8.83 -3.50
CA HIS A 44 -2.43 -7.56 -3.41
C HIS A 44 -1.76 -6.73 -2.30
N ARG A 45 -1.27 -5.55 -2.69
CA ARG A 45 -0.62 -4.59 -1.79
C ARG A 45 -1.68 -3.63 -1.28
N VAL A 46 -1.69 -3.38 0.03
CA VAL A 46 -2.66 -2.52 0.69
C VAL A 46 -1.92 -1.60 1.65
N ALA A 47 -2.37 -0.37 1.86
CA ALA A 47 -1.72 0.52 2.83
C ALA A 47 -2.64 0.95 3.98
N PRO A 48 -2.36 0.56 5.24
CA PRO A 48 -2.97 1.12 6.43
C PRO A 48 -2.21 2.37 6.92
N VAL A 49 -2.96 3.38 7.38
CA VAL A 49 -2.42 4.57 8.06
C VAL A 49 -3.38 4.92 9.20
N LEU A 50 -2.88 4.98 10.43
CA LEU A 50 -3.57 5.54 11.59
C LEU A 50 -2.86 6.81 12.05
N GLN A 51 -3.56 7.67 12.79
CA GLN A 51 -2.96 8.84 13.44
C GLN A 51 -3.04 8.67 14.96
N PRO A 52 -1.92 8.78 15.69
CA PRO A 52 -1.90 8.52 17.12
C PRO A 52 -2.35 9.75 17.93
N SER A 53 -3.29 9.53 18.84
CA SER A 53 -3.50 10.36 20.03
C SER A 53 -3.55 9.43 21.24
N HIS A 54 -2.61 9.61 22.18
CA HIS A 54 -2.25 8.66 23.25
C HIS A 54 -3.32 8.35 24.31
N GLN A 55 -4.57 8.79 24.13
CA GLN A 55 -5.70 8.46 25.01
C GLN A 55 -7.03 8.18 24.28
N GLN A 56 -7.09 8.37 22.96
CA GLN A 56 -8.32 8.12 22.21
C GLN A 56 -8.15 6.87 21.34
N PRO A 57 -9.21 6.03 21.20
CA PRO A 57 -9.18 4.90 20.30
C PRO A 57 -8.86 5.33 18.86
N ALA A 58 -8.28 4.43 18.08
CA ALA A 58 -7.99 4.66 16.67
C ALA A 58 -9.28 5.00 15.90
N ALA A 59 -9.45 6.26 15.48
CA ALA A 59 -10.73 6.71 14.92
C ALA A 59 -11.05 6.13 13.54
N THR A 60 -10.05 6.03 12.65
CA THR A 60 -10.28 5.73 11.23
C THR A 60 -9.20 4.82 10.67
N LEU A 61 -9.58 3.66 10.12
CA LEU A 61 -8.71 2.83 9.30
C LEU A 61 -8.80 3.26 7.84
N GLN A 62 -7.65 3.37 7.18
CA GLN A 62 -7.54 3.80 5.78
C GLN A 62 -6.88 2.67 5.01
N LEU A 63 -7.48 2.18 3.93
CA LEU A 63 -6.91 1.11 3.11
C LEU A 63 -6.91 1.53 1.65
N CYS A 64 -5.80 1.32 0.94
CA CYS A 64 -5.72 1.59 -0.49
C CYS A 64 -5.23 0.39 -1.28
N VAL A 65 -5.96 0.01 -2.32
CA VAL A 65 -5.54 -1.00 -3.31
C VAL A 65 -5.64 -0.38 -4.69
N ASP A 66 -4.50 -0.26 -5.36
CA ASP A 66 -4.40 0.41 -6.66
C ASP A 66 -5.00 1.82 -6.61
N ARG A 67 -6.14 2.05 -7.26
CA ARG A 67 -6.81 3.36 -7.34
C ARG A 67 -8.04 3.48 -6.44
N ARG A 68 -8.25 2.52 -5.54
CA ARG A 68 -9.44 2.46 -4.68
C ARG A 68 -9.00 2.57 -3.23
N CYS A 69 -9.59 3.54 -2.54
CA CYS A 69 -9.39 3.73 -1.11
C CYS A 69 -10.70 3.40 -0.36
N LEU A 70 -10.57 2.70 0.74
CA LEU A 70 -11.60 2.49 1.75
C LEU A 70 -11.21 3.30 2.98
N ILE A 71 -12.11 4.16 3.44
CA ILE A 71 -11.99 4.85 4.72
C ILE A 71 -13.06 4.27 5.65
N PHE A 72 -12.64 3.66 6.75
CA PHE A 72 -13.50 2.97 7.71
C PHE A 72 -13.40 3.65 9.07
N GLN A 73 -14.46 4.30 9.52
CA GLN A 73 -14.53 4.97 10.83
C GLN A 73 -14.79 3.93 11.94
N LEU A 74 -13.71 3.44 12.57
CA LEU A 74 -13.71 2.37 13.58
C LEU A 74 -14.57 2.73 14.79
N ILE A 75 -14.40 3.93 15.34
CA ILE A 75 -15.10 4.40 16.54
C ILE A 75 -16.63 4.49 16.40
N HIS A 76 -17.12 4.54 15.16
CA HIS A 76 -18.56 4.64 14.86
C HIS A 76 -19.12 3.32 14.33
N ALA A 77 -18.28 2.30 14.18
CA ALA A 77 -18.72 0.98 13.78
C ALA A 77 -19.35 0.26 14.99
N PRO A 78 -20.56 -0.30 14.86
CA PRO A 78 -21.18 -1.05 15.96
C PRO A 78 -20.39 -2.33 16.31
N SER A 79 -19.63 -2.85 15.34
CA SER A 79 -18.73 -3.99 15.49
C SER A 79 -17.72 -4.00 14.34
N ILE A 80 -16.54 -4.58 14.55
CA ILE A 80 -15.57 -4.79 13.48
C ILE A 80 -16.04 -5.95 12.57
N PRO A 81 -16.22 -5.72 11.25
CA PRO A 81 -16.66 -6.78 10.36
C PRO A 81 -15.64 -7.92 10.27
N LYS A 82 -16.10 -9.17 10.40
CA LYS A 82 -15.23 -10.35 10.24
C LYS A 82 -14.46 -10.34 8.90
N SER A 83 -15.08 -9.85 7.84
CA SER A 83 -14.45 -9.72 6.52
C SER A 83 -13.22 -8.80 6.52
N LEU A 84 -13.21 -7.75 7.35
CA LEU A 84 -12.07 -6.87 7.52
C LEU A 84 -10.94 -7.56 8.30
N VAL A 85 -11.29 -8.29 9.38
CA VAL A 85 -10.33 -9.08 10.16
C VAL A 85 -9.66 -10.15 9.28
N ASP A 86 -10.47 -10.94 8.58
CA ASP A 86 -9.99 -11.98 7.66
C ASP A 86 -9.13 -11.39 6.53
N PHE A 87 -9.47 -10.19 6.05
CA PHE A 87 -8.72 -9.51 5.02
C PHE A 87 -7.32 -9.10 5.48
N LEU A 88 -7.18 -8.59 6.71
CA LEU A 88 -5.90 -8.20 7.32
C LEU A 88 -5.03 -9.41 7.68
N ALA A 89 -5.65 -10.47 8.19
CA ALA A 89 -4.97 -11.72 8.55
C ALA A 89 -4.56 -12.59 7.35
N ASN A 90 -4.97 -12.24 6.12
CA ASN A 90 -4.69 -13.07 4.95
C ASN A 90 -3.20 -13.00 4.56
N PRO A 91 -2.45 -14.11 4.60
CA PRO A 91 -1.01 -14.13 4.31
C PRO A 91 -0.66 -13.83 2.83
N ASN A 92 -1.67 -13.84 1.94
CA ASN A 92 -1.48 -13.46 0.55
C ASN A 92 -1.49 -11.94 0.33
N HIS A 93 -1.88 -11.18 1.35
CA HIS A 93 -1.82 -9.72 1.36
C HIS A 93 -0.53 -9.25 2.03
N THR A 94 -0.03 -8.12 1.57
CA THR A 94 1.06 -7.41 2.24
C THR A 94 0.62 -5.98 2.45
N PHE A 95 0.65 -5.56 3.71
CA PHE A 95 0.26 -4.24 4.14
C PHE A 95 1.49 -3.36 4.26
N VAL A 96 1.49 -2.20 3.61
CA VAL A 96 2.63 -1.28 3.56
C VAL A 96 2.25 0.05 4.19
N GLY A 97 3.12 0.61 5.02
CA GLY A 97 2.84 1.87 5.69
C GLY A 97 4.09 2.49 6.29
N ILE A 98 3.90 3.59 7.01
CA ILE A 98 4.96 4.25 7.77
C ILE A 98 4.56 4.17 9.23
N GLY A 99 5.37 3.49 10.04
CA GLY A 99 4.98 3.22 11.43
C GLY A 99 3.84 2.23 11.54
N ILE A 100 3.73 1.33 10.55
CA ILE A 100 2.60 0.41 10.44
C ILE A 100 2.48 -0.54 11.63
N ASP A 101 3.60 -0.92 12.25
CA ASP A 101 3.58 -1.82 13.39
C ASP A 101 2.99 -1.13 14.63
N GLN A 102 3.28 0.17 14.84
CA GLN A 102 2.66 0.97 15.90
C GLN A 102 1.16 1.18 15.64
N ASP A 103 0.80 1.37 14.38
CA ASP A 103 -0.61 1.47 13.98
C ASP A 103 -1.37 0.17 14.30
N LEU A 104 -0.78 -1.00 14.01
CA LEU A 104 -1.41 -2.29 14.31
C LEU A 104 -1.47 -2.61 15.80
N GLU A 105 -0.43 -2.30 16.56
CA GLU A 105 -0.43 -2.41 18.02
C GLU A 105 -1.61 -1.63 18.60
N LYS A 106 -1.84 -0.41 18.11
CA LYS A 106 -3.00 0.39 18.51
C LYS A 106 -4.34 -0.24 18.12
N LEU A 107 -4.46 -0.88 16.95
CA LEU A 107 -5.70 -1.58 16.58
C LEU A 107 -5.95 -2.81 17.46
N GLU A 108 -4.90 -3.52 17.83
CA GLU A 108 -5.00 -4.68 18.70
C GLU A 108 -5.45 -4.26 20.10
N GLU A 109 -4.85 -3.21 20.66
CA GLU A 109 -5.23 -2.63 21.95
C GLU A 109 -6.66 -2.08 21.98
N ASP A 110 -7.06 -1.33 20.94
CA ASP A 110 -8.34 -0.62 20.93
C ASP A 110 -9.53 -1.50 20.49
N TYR A 111 -9.28 -2.53 19.67
CA TYR A 111 -10.33 -3.26 18.93
C TYR A 111 -10.11 -4.77 18.81
N GLU A 112 -9.06 -5.33 19.40
CA GLU A 112 -8.77 -6.77 19.42
C GLU A 112 -8.61 -7.40 18.01
N PHE A 113 -8.12 -6.62 17.02
CA PHE A 113 -7.80 -7.14 15.68
C PHE A 113 -6.57 -6.48 15.08
N GLY A 114 -6.04 -7.07 14.00
CA GLY A 114 -4.82 -6.60 13.33
C GLY A 114 -3.59 -7.44 13.68
N PHE A 115 -3.66 -8.25 14.73
CA PHE A 115 -2.67 -9.28 15.03
C PHE A 115 -2.44 -10.19 13.81
N ARG A 116 -1.18 -10.60 13.57
CA ARG A 116 -0.76 -11.46 12.45
C ARG A 116 -0.89 -10.86 11.05
N THR A 117 -1.14 -9.56 10.93
CA THR A 117 -1.10 -8.87 9.64
C THR A 117 0.32 -8.92 9.08
N ASN A 118 0.46 -9.30 7.81
CA ASN A 118 1.75 -9.29 7.12
C ASN A 118 2.11 -7.86 6.71
N THR A 119 2.98 -7.20 7.47
CA THR A 119 3.35 -5.79 7.28
C THR A 119 4.74 -5.58 6.72
N VAL A 120 4.93 -4.40 6.15
CA VAL A 120 6.21 -3.89 5.67
C VAL A 120 6.25 -2.38 5.95
N ASP A 121 7.16 -1.95 6.83
CA ASP A 121 7.45 -0.54 7.02
C ASP A 121 8.29 0.01 5.86
N LEU A 122 7.76 1.03 5.19
CA LEU A 122 8.35 1.63 4.00
C LEU A 122 9.65 2.39 4.29
N ARG A 123 9.84 2.88 5.52
CA ARG A 123 11.05 3.63 5.90
C ARG A 123 12.29 2.75 5.85
N GLY A 124 12.18 1.53 6.39
CA GLY A 124 13.26 0.54 6.37
C GLY A 124 13.62 0.15 4.93
N LEU A 125 12.62 -0.24 4.14
CA LEU A 125 12.84 -0.61 2.75
C LEU A 125 13.45 0.51 1.90
N ALA A 126 13.02 1.76 2.09
CA ALA A 126 13.57 2.87 1.35
C ALA A 126 15.01 3.16 1.78
N ALA A 127 15.30 3.16 3.08
CA ALA A 127 16.64 3.39 3.59
C ALA A 127 17.64 2.38 3.02
N ASP A 128 17.27 1.09 3.02
CA ASP A 128 18.14 0.02 2.53
C ASP A 128 18.31 0.10 1.00
N LYS A 129 17.23 0.35 0.25
CA LYS A 129 17.27 0.43 -1.22
C LYS A 129 18.10 1.60 -1.74
N TYR A 130 18.02 2.76 -1.08
CA TYR A 130 18.70 3.98 -1.52
C TYR A 130 20.03 4.24 -0.78
N GLY A 131 20.41 3.38 0.17
CA GLY A 131 21.62 3.58 0.98
C GLY A 131 21.56 4.84 1.85
N GLN A 132 20.37 5.22 2.32
CA GLN A 132 20.09 6.47 3.03
C GLN A 132 19.48 6.18 4.42
N PRO A 133 20.31 5.96 5.46
CA PRO A 133 19.83 5.61 6.81
C PRO A 133 18.86 6.62 7.42
N GLU A 134 18.94 7.89 7.03
CA GLU A 134 18.05 8.96 7.47
C GLU A 134 16.58 8.72 7.09
N LEU A 135 16.32 7.94 6.02
CA LEU A 135 14.95 7.59 5.62
C LEU A 135 14.22 6.73 6.64
N LYS A 136 14.95 6.06 7.55
CA LYS A 136 14.37 5.34 8.70
C LYS A 136 13.56 6.27 9.63
N ARG A 137 13.81 7.58 9.56
CA ARG A 137 13.10 8.62 10.34
C ARG A 137 12.23 9.53 9.47
N ALA A 138 12.18 9.31 8.16
CA ALA A 138 11.41 10.15 7.25
C ALA A 138 9.91 9.91 7.39
N GLY A 139 9.14 11.00 7.31
CA GLY A 139 7.68 10.93 7.14
C GLY A 139 7.29 10.67 5.68
N LEU A 140 5.99 10.48 5.44
CA LEU A 140 5.44 10.14 4.12
C LEU A 140 5.85 11.11 3.02
N LYS A 141 5.85 12.41 3.31
CA LYS A 141 6.28 13.45 2.37
C LYS A 141 7.73 13.26 1.93
N GLY A 142 8.64 12.99 2.87
CA GLY A 142 10.05 12.75 2.58
C GLY A 142 10.27 11.50 1.74
N LEU A 143 9.60 10.40 2.10
CA LEU A 143 9.65 9.15 1.32
C LEU A 143 9.08 9.32 -0.09
N ALA A 144 7.97 10.04 -0.25
CA ALA A 144 7.42 10.33 -1.58
C ALA A 144 8.39 11.16 -2.44
N GLY A 145 9.08 12.13 -1.83
CA GLY A 145 10.10 12.93 -2.50
C GLY A 145 11.24 12.07 -3.04
N VAL A 146 11.76 11.14 -2.25
CA VAL A 146 12.87 10.27 -2.67
C VAL A 146 12.43 9.17 -3.64
N VAL A 147 11.36 8.44 -3.30
CA VAL A 147 10.97 7.23 -4.03
C VAL A 147 10.16 7.54 -5.29
N LEU A 148 9.23 8.51 -5.21
CA LEU A 148 8.32 8.84 -6.31
C LEU A 148 8.72 10.11 -7.06
N GLN A 149 9.68 10.88 -6.54
CA GLN A 149 10.01 12.22 -7.04
C GLN A 149 8.77 13.12 -7.10
N LYS A 150 7.93 13.01 -6.06
CA LYS A 150 6.71 13.79 -5.91
C LYS A 150 6.72 14.51 -4.58
N ASP A 151 6.24 15.75 -4.62
CA ASP A 151 5.94 16.52 -3.44
C ASP A 151 4.43 16.69 -3.28
N PHE A 152 3.97 16.77 -2.04
CA PHE A 152 2.57 17.05 -1.71
C PHE A 152 2.44 17.69 -0.33
N GLU A 153 1.34 18.41 -0.13
CA GLU A 153 1.06 19.08 1.13
C GLU A 153 0.30 18.17 2.10
N LYS A 154 0.68 18.28 3.38
CA LYS A 154 -0.03 17.67 4.50
C LYS A 154 -0.53 18.79 5.41
N PRO A 155 -1.65 19.45 5.07
CA PRO A 155 -2.10 20.63 5.79
C PRO A 155 -2.45 20.28 7.23
N LYS A 156 -1.73 20.88 8.20
CA LYS A 156 -1.89 20.59 9.64
C LYS A 156 -3.34 20.72 10.12
N ARG A 157 -4.08 21.67 9.56
CA ARG A 157 -5.52 21.86 9.85
C ARG A 157 -6.39 20.62 9.56
N VAL A 158 -5.96 19.75 8.64
CA VAL A 158 -6.66 18.49 8.33
C VAL A 158 -6.04 17.35 9.12
N THR A 159 -4.70 17.27 9.20
CA THR A 159 -4.03 16.19 9.94
C THR A 159 -4.44 16.19 11.41
N MET A 160 -4.47 17.36 12.05
CA MET A 160 -4.84 17.51 13.47
C MET A 160 -6.32 17.86 13.68
N SER A 161 -7.18 17.57 12.69
CA SER A 161 -8.62 17.80 12.82
C SER A 161 -9.30 16.73 13.67
N ARG A 162 -10.58 16.93 14.00
CA ARG A 162 -11.43 15.95 14.70
C ARG A 162 -11.75 14.76 13.78
N TRP A 163 -10.88 13.76 13.77
CA TRP A 163 -11.08 12.49 13.07
C TRP A 163 -12.11 11.59 13.75
N ASP A 164 -12.47 11.93 14.99
CA ASP A 164 -13.49 11.29 15.79
C ASP A 164 -14.92 11.74 15.45
N ASN A 165 -15.08 12.74 14.57
CA ASN A 165 -16.41 13.20 14.15
C ASN A 165 -17.20 12.09 13.45
N GLN A 166 -18.53 12.07 13.67
CA GLN A 166 -19.46 11.14 13.01
C GLN A 166 -19.34 11.18 11.48
N TRP A 167 -19.14 12.38 10.93
CA TRP A 167 -19.04 12.62 9.50
C TRP A 167 -17.70 13.27 9.17
N LEU A 168 -16.89 12.57 8.37
CA LEU A 168 -15.66 13.15 7.84
C LEU A 168 -15.98 14.20 6.78
N THR A 169 -15.26 15.31 6.84
CA THR A 169 -15.31 16.34 5.80
C THR A 169 -14.71 15.82 4.49
N PRO A 170 -15.09 16.38 3.32
CA PRO A 170 -14.45 16.03 2.05
C PRO A 170 -12.92 16.19 2.07
N ALA A 171 -12.41 17.17 2.82
CA ALA A 171 -10.98 17.39 2.98
C ALA A 171 -10.28 16.27 3.77
N GLN A 172 -10.91 15.78 4.85
CA GLN A 172 -10.42 14.62 5.61
C GLN A 172 -10.42 13.35 4.74
N VAL A 173 -11.53 13.08 4.03
CA VAL A 173 -11.61 11.91 3.14
C VAL A 173 -10.54 11.97 2.05
N GLN A 174 -10.38 13.13 1.40
CA GLN A 174 -9.35 13.33 0.38
C GLN A 174 -7.95 13.11 0.95
N TYR A 175 -7.66 13.68 2.13
CA TYR A 175 -6.37 13.53 2.80
C TYR A 175 -6.08 12.06 3.11
N ALA A 176 -7.02 11.34 3.72
CA ALA A 176 -6.86 9.92 4.05
C ALA A 176 -6.63 9.05 2.80
N CYS A 177 -7.34 9.35 1.71
CA CYS A 177 -7.13 8.67 0.43
C CYS A 177 -5.74 8.95 -0.15
N VAL A 178 -5.26 10.20 -0.09
CA VAL A 178 -3.93 10.57 -0.57
C VAL A 178 -2.84 9.88 0.27
N ASP A 179 -2.96 9.90 1.59
CA ASP A 179 -1.98 9.25 2.48
C ASP A 179 -1.88 7.74 2.18
N ALA A 180 -3.00 7.03 2.14
CA ALA A 180 -3.02 5.59 1.83
C ALA A 180 -2.53 5.29 0.40
N PHE A 181 -2.91 6.12 -0.58
CA PHE A 181 -2.49 5.95 -1.97
C PHE A 181 -0.98 6.16 -2.15
N VAL A 182 -0.40 7.18 -1.50
CA VAL A 182 1.04 7.44 -1.59
C VAL A 182 1.84 6.31 -0.93
N CYS A 183 1.40 5.78 0.22
CA CYS A 183 1.98 4.58 0.82
C CYS A 183 1.95 3.38 -0.15
N PHE A 184 0.79 3.13 -0.79
CA PHE A 184 0.64 2.07 -1.79
C PHE A 184 1.62 2.26 -2.96
N GLU A 185 1.75 3.47 -3.50
CA GLU A 185 2.63 3.77 -4.64
C GLU A 185 4.13 3.64 -4.30
N ILE A 186 4.53 4.07 -3.11
CA ILE A 186 5.90 3.87 -2.60
C ILE A 186 6.17 2.37 -2.46
N GLY A 187 5.30 1.63 -1.78
CA GLY A 187 5.44 0.18 -1.64
C GLY A 187 5.41 -0.54 -2.99
N ARG A 188 4.65 -0.03 -3.96
CA ARG A 188 4.64 -0.52 -5.34
C ARG A 188 6.03 -0.41 -5.98
N ASN A 189 6.67 0.76 -5.89
CA ASN A 189 7.99 1.02 -6.44
C ASN A 189 9.12 0.27 -5.71
N LEU A 190 9.11 0.24 -4.39
CA LEU A 190 10.17 -0.41 -3.60
C LEU A 190 10.17 -1.93 -3.82
N LEU A 191 9.01 -2.57 -3.71
CA LEU A 191 8.88 -4.04 -3.81
C LEU A 191 8.81 -4.56 -5.26
N ALA A 192 8.65 -3.70 -6.27
CA ALA A 192 8.79 -4.13 -7.67
C ALA A 192 10.27 -4.31 -8.04
N SER A 193 11.16 -3.45 -7.53
CA SER A 193 12.60 -3.53 -7.82
C SER A 193 13.34 -4.60 -7.03
N SER A 194 12.78 -5.10 -5.92
CA SER A 194 13.38 -6.23 -5.19
C SER A 194 13.24 -7.56 -5.94
N LEU A 195 12.26 -7.67 -6.84
CA LEU A 195 12.06 -8.86 -7.69
C LEU A 195 13.01 -8.89 -8.90
N SER A 196 13.58 -7.75 -9.31
CA SER A 196 14.57 -7.67 -10.40
C SER A 196 16.01 -7.89 -9.94
N ALA A 197 16.28 -7.89 -8.62
CA ALA A 197 17.62 -8.07 -8.06
C ALA A 197 17.92 -9.53 -7.67
N SER A 198 16.99 -10.47 -7.93
CA SER A 198 17.12 -11.90 -7.59
C SER A 198 17.29 -12.80 -8.83
N GLY A 199 17.65 -12.23 -9.99
CA GLY A 199 17.80 -12.92 -11.27
C GLY A 199 19.24 -13.11 -11.66
#